data_AF-A0A4C1SJT2-F1
#
_entry.id   AF-A0A4C1SJT2-F1
#
_cell.length_a   1.000
_cell.length_b   1.000
_cell.length_c   1.000
_cell.angle_alpha   90.00
_cell.angle_beta   90.00
_cell.angle_gamma   90.00
#
_symmetry.space_group_name_H-M   'P 1'
#
loop_
_entity.id
_entity.type
_entity.pdbx_description
1 polymer ?
#
loop_
_entity_poly.entity_id
_entity_poly.type
_entity_poly.pdbx_seq_one_letter_code
_entity_poly.pdbx_strand_id
1 'polypeptide(L)'
;MKIELYNVDDGGKKKMFNYVFDKPCQHFLLGPIVNEIFNVGTNCKIAKGTYTFFLDAHKMSQKFFGNNFFYGVYLMKTSVADTNCNLFCMILVSDFKKKVA
;
A
#
# COMPACT_ATOMS: atom_id res chain seq x y z
N MET A 1 4.32 6.09 8.50
CA MET A 1 4.18 5.67 7.08
C MET A 1 3.18 6.58 6.40
N LYS A 2 3.49 7.13 5.23
CA LYS A 2 2.60 7.99 4.46
C LYS A 2 2.24 7.32 3.14
N ILE A 3 0.95 7.30 2.80
CA ILE A 3 0.42 6.81 1.53
C ILE A 3 -0.36 7.94 0.86
N GLU A 4 -0.03 8.23 -0.38
CA GLU A 4 -0.73 9.19 -1.23
C GLU A 4 -1.25 8.48 -2.47
N LEU A 5 -2.55 8.58 -2.73
CA LEU A 5 -3.17 8.02 -3.93
C LEU A 5 -3.66 9.14 -4.83
N TYR A 6 -3.33 9.03 -6.11
CA TYR A 6 -3.78 9.92 -7.17
C TYR A 6 -4.48 9.10 -8.24
N ASN A 7 -5.62 9.58 -8.71
CA ASN A 7 -6.19 9.13 -9.98
C ASN A 7 -5.51 9.91 -11.12
N VAL A 8 -5.16 9.22 -12.18
CA VAL A 8 -4.48 9.78 -13.35
C VAL A 8 -5.43 9.64 -14.54
N ASP A 9 -5.75 10.77 -15.16
CA ASP A 9 -6.56 10.88 -16.36
C ASP A 9 -5.88 11.82 -17.37
N ASP A 10 -6.49 12.00 -18.55
CA ASP A 10 -5.97 12.90 -19.60
C ASP A 10 -5.90 14.37 -19.14
N GLY A 11 -6.65 14.74 -18.09
CA GLY A 11 -6.65 16.07 -17.46
C GLY A 11 -5.56 16.26 -16.40
N GLY A 12 -4.81 15.21 -16.05
CA GLY A 12 -3.68 15.25 -15.12
C GLY A 12 -3.82 14.31 -13.93
N LYS A 13 -3.42 14.79 -12.74
CA LYS A 13 -3.37 13.97 -11.52
C LYS A 13 -4.30 14.55 -10.46
N LYS A 14 -5.38 13.83 -10.14
CA LYS A 14 -6.30 14.20 -9.07
C LYS A 14 -5.95 13.44 -7.79
N LYS A 15 -5.61 14.17 -6.73
CA LYS A 15 -5.35 13.57 -5.41
C LYS A 15 -6.65 13.00 -4.84
N MET A 16 -6.65 11.70 -4.55
CA MET A 16 -7.80 11.02 -3.97
C MET A 16 -7.72 11.02 -2.44
N PHE A 17 -6.61 10.54 -1.90
CA PHE A 17 -6.37 10.56 -0.46
C PHE A 17 -4.89 10.67 -0.11
N ASN A 18 -4.63 11.12 1.11
CA ASN A 18 -3.32 11.17 1.73
C ASN A 18 -3.47 10.76 3.18
N TYR A 19 -2.99 9.56 3.49
CA TYR A 19 -3.07 8.98 4.82
C TYR A 19 -1.67 8.89 5.42
N VAL A 20 -1.54 9.37 6.65
CA VAL A 20 -0.36 9.16 7.49
C VAL A 20 -0.74 8.18 8.58
N PHE A 21 -0.05 7.05 8.62
CA PHE A 21 -0.17 6.02 9.63
C PHE A 21 0.98 6.17 10.63
N ASP A 22 0.63 6.49 11.88
CA ASP A 22 1.60 6.61 12.98
C ASP A 22 2.10 5.25 13.45
N LYS A 23 1.22 4.22 13.44
CA LYS A 23 1.54 2.86 13.91
C LYS A 23 1.10 1.80 12.89
N PRO A 24 1.85 1.60 11.78
CA PRO A 24 1.43 0.73 10.69
C PRO A 24 1.19 -0.73 11.10
N CYS A 25 1.97 -1.31 12.03
CA CYS A 25 1.70 -2.68 12.50
C CYS A 25 0.45 -2.80 13.37
N GLN A 26 0.03 -1.73 14.06
CA GLN A 26 -1.17 -1.73 14.91
C GLN A 26 -2.42 -1.30 14.13
N HIS A 27 -2.23 -0.77 12.92
CA HIS A 27 -3.33 -0.36 12.08
C HIS A 27 -4.06 -1.61 11.55
N PHE A 28 -5.37 -1.69 11.76
CA PHE A 28 -6.17 -2.87 11.40
C PHE A 28 -5.98 -3.34 9.94
N LEU A 29 -5.71 -2.40 9.05
CA LEU A 29 -5.49 -2.61 7.62
C LEU A 29 -4.08 -3.12 7.29
N LEU A 30 -3.07 -2.50 7.91
CA LEU A 30 -1.67 -2.66 7.54
C LEU A 30 -0.97 -3.71 8.40
N GLY A 31 -1.41 -3.91 9.64
CA GLY A 31 -0.90 -4.91 10.56
C GLY A 31 -0.84 -6.30 9.96
N PRO A 32 -1.93 -6.83 9.38
CA PRO A 32 -1.91 -8.12 8.72
C PRO A 32 -0.91 -8.21 7.57
N ILE A 33 -0.82 -7.17 6.72
CA ILE A 33 0.09 -7.13 5.57
C ILE A 33 1.55 -7.12 6.04
N VAL A 34 1.87 -6.24 6.99
CA VAL A 34 3.22 -6.11 7.52
C VAL A 34 3.64 -7.40 8.22
N ASN A 35 2.71 -8.05 8.94
CA ASN A 35 2.98 -9.34 9.56
C ASN A 35 3.17 -10.47 8.53
N GLU A 36 2.35 -10.52 7.49
CA GLU A 36 2.45 -11.53 6.43
C GLU A 36 3.76 -11.40 5.63
N ILE A 37 4.23 -10.17 5.38
CA ILE A 37 5.44 -9.91 4.59
C ILE A 37 6.73 -10.05 5.43
N PHE A 38 6.73 -9.49 6.64
CA PHE A 38 7.97 -9.32 7.42
C PHE A 38 8.05 -10.23 8.65
N ASN A 39 6.98 -10.99 8.95
CA ASN A 39 6.86 -11.82 10.14
C ASN A 39 7.24 -11.05 11.42
N VAL A 40 6.60 -9.89 11.61
CA VAL A 40 6.93 -8.99 12.72
C VAL A 40 6.36 -9.51 14.04
N GLY A 41 7.20 -9.59 15.06
CA GLY A 41 6.75 -9.85 16.43
C GLY A 41 5.92 -8.71 17.01
N THR A 42 5.47 -8.86 18.26
CA THR A 42 4.65 -7.88 19.01
C THR A 42 5.24 -6.47 19.07
N ASN A 43 6.56 -6.34 18.92
CA ASN A 43 7.27 -5.06 18.94
C ASN A 43 7.38 -4.38 17.57
N CYS A 44 6.79 -4.93 16.49
CA CYS A 44 6.80 -4.34 15.13
C CYS A 44 8.22 -4.03 14.59
N LYS A 45 9.24 -4.73 15.11
CA LYS A 45 10.62 -4.56 14.64
C LYS A 45 10.85 -5.47 13.45
N ILE A 46 11.14 -4.87 12.31
CA ILE A 46 11.57 -5.58 11.10
C ILE A 46 13.08 -5.77 11.23
N ALA A 47 13.54 -7.03 11.13
CA ALA A 47 14.97 -7.32 11.15
C ALA A 47 15.62 -6.85 9.84
N LYS A 48 16.91 -6.53 9.87
CA LYS A 48 17.66 -6.26 8.64
C LYS A 48 17.83 -7.58 7.88
N GLY A 49 17.43 -7.62 6.62
CA GLY A 49 17.56 -8.81 5.79
C GLY A 49 16.88 -8.68 4.44
N THR A 50 16.92 -9.76 3.66
CA THR A 50 16.19 -9.88 2.39
C THR A 50 14.88 -10.59 2.65
N TYR A 51 13.78 -10.01 2.17
CA TYR A 51 12.45 -10.56 2.31
C TYR A 51 11.87 -10.84 0.93
N THR A 52 11.39 -12.07 0.74
CA THR A 52 10.60 -12.44 -0.43
C THR A 52 9.16 -12.62 0.03
N PHE A 53 8.24 -11.92 -0.61
CA PHE A 53 6.82 -12.02 -0.30
C PHE A 53 6.01 -12.25 -1.57
N PHE A 54 4.90 -12.97 -1.41
CA PHE A 54 3.93 -13.22 -2.46
C PHE A 54 2.62 -12.56 -2.04
N LEU A 55 2.14 -11.61 -2.82
CA LEU A 55 0.89 -10.91 -2.55
C LEU A 55 -0.13 -11.24 -3.63
N ASP A 56 -1.27 -11.78 -3.21
CA ASP A 56 -2.45 -11.87 -4.06
C ASP A 56 -3.15 -10.52 -4.09
N ALA A 57 -2.79 -9.71 -5.10
CA ALA A 57 -3.34 -8.37 -5.28
C ALA A 57 -4.88 -8.36 -5.43
N HIS A 58 -5.48 -9.44 -5.98
CA HIS A 58 -6.93 -9.53 -6.14
C HIS A 58 -7.62 -9.76 -4.80
N LYS A 59 -7.19 -10.76 -4.04
CA LYS A 59 -7.73 -11.05 -2.71
C LYS A 59 -7.54 -9.87 -1.76
N MET A 60 -6.40 -9.21 -1.86
CA MET A 60 -6.05 -8.05 -1.04
C MET A 60 -6.90 -6.82 -1.37
N SER A 61 -7.09 -6.51 -2.65
CA SER A 61 -7.99 -5.43 -3.07
C SER A 61 -9.44 -5.69 -2.69
N GLN A 62 -9.94 -6.94 -2.80
CA GLN A 62 -11.29 -7.30 -2.34
C GLN A 62 -11.47 -7.14 -0.82
N LYS A 63 -10.48 -7.50 0.00
CA LYS A 63 -10.56 -7.27 1.46
C LYS A 63 -10.71 -5.79 1.82
N PHE A 64 -10.16 -4.88 1.01
CA PHE A 64 -10.14 -3.46 1.32
C PHE A 64 -11.24 -2.65 0.66
N PHE A 65 -11.52 -2.92 -0.60
CA PHE A 65 -12.52 -2.17 -1.36
C PHE A 65 -13.86 -2.93 -1.47
N GLY A 66 -13.92 -4.18 -1.03
CA GLY A 66 -15.09 -5.04 -1.18
C GLY A 66 -15.40 -5.28 -2.65
N ASN A 67 -16.68 -5.06 -3.02
CA ASN A 67 -17.15 -5.11 -4.39
C ASN A 67 -17.04 -3.74 -5.12
N ASN A 68 -16.61 -2.69 -4.43
CA ASN A 68 -16.39 -1.38 -5.04
C ASN A 68 -15.05 -1.39 -5.76
N PHE A 69 -15.03 -1.77 -7.04
CA PHE A 69 -13.83 -1.72 -7.85
C PHE A 69 -13.71 -0.38 -8.57
N PHE A 70 -12.57 0.27 -8.39
CA PHE A 70 -12.24 1.52 -9.07
C PHE A 70 -11.47 1.18 -10.36
N TYR A 71 -12.01 1.56 -11.51
CA TYR A 71 -11.34 1.41 -12.81
C TYR A 71 -10.52 2.67 -13.14
N GLY A 72 -9.50 2.51 -13.98
CA GLY A 72 -8.63 3.60 -14.44
C GLY A 72 -7.19 3.48 -13.94
N VAL A 73 -6.40 4.53 -14.18
CA VAL A 73 -4.99 4.58 -13.82
C VAL A 73 -4.82 5.30 -12.49
N TYR A 74 -4.04 4.69 -11.60
CA TYR A 74 -3.76 5.22 -10.27
C TYR A 74 -2.26 5.26 -10.02
N LEU A 75 -1.83 6.36 -9.41
CA LEU A 75 -0.48 6.54 -8.92
C LEU A 75 -0.53 6.50 -7.39
N MET A 76 0.06 5.47 -6.80
CA MET A 76 0.23 5.35 -5.36
C MET A 76 1.68 5.66 -4.99
N LYS A 77 1.88 6.59 -4.07
CA LYS A 77 3.19 6.88 -3.47
C LYS A 77 3.16 6.46 -2.02
N THR A 78 4.11 5.63 -1.62
CA THR A 78 4.25 5.12 -0.27
C THR A 78 5.62 5.48 0.27
N SER A 79 5.68 6.05 1.46
CA SER A 79 6.94 6.36 2.14
C SER A 79 6.88 5.93 3.59
N VAL A 80 7.98 5.36 4.07
CA VAL A 80 8.21 5.01 5.47
C VAL A 80 9.49 5.69 5.88
N ALA A 81 9.38 6.56 6.88
CA ALA A 81 10.52 7.22 7.50
C ALA A 81 10.49 6.91 8.99
N ASP A 82 11.67 6.71 9.55
CA ASP A 82 11.93 6.80 10.98
C ASP A 82 12.78 8.07 11.22
N THR A 83 12.81 8.52 12.47
CA THR A 83 13.68 9.60 12.98
C THR A 83 15.14 9.46 12.54
N ASN A 84 15.63 8.24 12.28
CA ASN A 84 17.01 7.99 11.86
C ASN A 84 17.23 7.85 10.34
N CYS A 85 16.20 7.58 9.51
CA CYS A 85 16.34 7.46 8.05
C CYS A 85 14.98 7.27 7.32
N ASN A 86 14.94 7.56 6.02
CA ASN A 86 13.89 7.07 5.11
C ASN A 86 14.09 5.56 4.87
N LEU A 87 13.31 4.73 5.58
CA LEU A 87 13.39 3.27 5.51
C LEU A 87 12.92 2.69 4.17
N PHE A 88 11.94 3.35 3.52
CA PHE A 88 11.35 2.83 2.30
C PHE A 88 10.60 3.92 1.53
N CYS A 89 10.74 3.95 0.22
CA CYS A 89 9.93 4.79 -0.67
C CYS A 89 9.58 3.99 -1.92
N MET A 90 8.30 3.99 -2.28
CA MET A 90 7.77 3.26 -3.43
C MET A 90 6.81 4.15 -4.20
N ILE A 91 6.91 4.09 -5.53
CA ILE A 91 5.95 4.68 -6.45
C ILE A 91 5.39 3.54 -7.29
N LEU A 92 4.09 3.30 -7.19
CA LEU A 92 3.37 2.29 -7.95
C LEU A 92 2.39 2.98 -8.90
N VAL A 93 2.43 2.57 -10.17
CA VAL A 93 1.41 2.93 -11.16
C VAL A 93 0.58 1.68 -11.44
N SER A 94 -0.73 1.77 -11.29
CA SER A 94 -1.65 0.65 -11.48
C SER A 94 -2.76 1.02 -12.44
N ASP A 95 -2.97 0.19 -13.46
CA ASP A 95 -4.04 0.34 -14.45
C ASP A 95 -5.08 -0.76 -14.23
N PHE A 96 -6.23 -0.39 -13.66
CA PHE A 96 -7.32 -1.32 -13.38
C PHE A 96 -8.36 -1.28 -14.49
N LYS A 97 -8.50 -2.40 -15.19
CA LYS A 97 -9.48 -2.58 -16.28
C LYS A 97 -10.54 -3.60 -15.90
N LYS A 98 -11.75 -3.40 -16.41
CA LYS A 98 -12.80 -4.41 -16.32
C LYS A 98 -12.36 -5.62 -17.15
N LYS A 99 -12.42 -6.81 -16.55
CA LYS A 99 -12.19 -8.05 -17.30
C LYS A 99 -13.31 -8.17 -18.34
N VAL A 100 -12.93 -8.11 -19.61
CA VAL A 100 -13.85 -8.41 -20.72
C VAL A 100 -13.89 -9.93 -20.86
N ALA A 101 -15.09 -10.50 -20.83
CA ALA A 101 -15.33 -11.93 -20.97
C ALA A 101 -15.16 -12.37 -22.42
#